data_AF-A0A950EJZ9-F1
#
_entry.id   AF-A0A950EJZ9-F1
#
_cell.length_a   1.000
_cell.length_b   1.000
_cell.length_c   1.000
_cell.angle_alpha   90.00
_cell.angle_beta   90.00
_cell.angle_gamma   90.00
#
_symmetry.space_group_name_H-M   'P 1'
#
loop_
_entity.id
_entity.type
_entity.pdbx_description
1 polymer ?
#
loop_
_entity_poly.entity_id
_entity_poly.type
_entity_poly.pdbx_seq_one_letter_code
_entity_poly.pdbx_strand_id
1 'polypeptide(L)'
;MSTDLVQILDGNTFVVSDDRGDIEASATDPTGLFSFDTRFLSKWVLTVDGERLSALSVDDLQYFEARFFLVRGTGTVYVDAKMSVIRVRAVGDGFIERLQILNHDDTPAKIRVRIEAESDFADLFEVKDALEKKGVRKNRVEDGRLVLGYERGPFVRETRISS
;
A
#
# COMPACT_ATOMS: atom_id res chain seq x y z
N MET A 1 -2.76 12.10 -15.05
CA MET A 1 -2.81 13.19 -14.05
C MET A 1 -1.65 12.96 -13.11
N SER A 2 -0.88 13.98 -12.75
CA SER A 2 0.15 13.84 -11.73
C SER A 2 -0.57 13.47 -10.44
N THR A 3 -0.43 12.23 -10.01
CA THR A 3 -0.97 11.78 -8.73
C THR A 3 -0.04 12.31 -7.65
N ASP A 4 -0.53 13.15 -6.75
CA ASP A 4 0.29 13.65 -5.66
C ASP A 4 0.74 12.46 -4.80
N LEU A 5 2.06 12.35 -4.60
CA LEU A 5 2.66 11.27 -3.82
C LEU A 5 2.64 11.65 -2.35
N VAL A 6 2.24 10.70 -1.52
CA VAL A 6 2.28 10.79 -0.06
C VAL A 6 3.47 10.00 0.44
N GLN A 7 4.29 10.64 1.29
CA GLN A 7 5.55 10.08 1.77
C GLN A 7 5.61 10.21 3.29
N ILE A 8 5.81 9.07 3.95
CA ILE A 8 6.06 9.00 5.40
C ILE A 8 7.34 8.20 5.66
N LEU A 9 8.11 8.59 6.67
CA LEU A 9 9.38 7.94 7.00
C LEU A 9 9.63 7.82 8.50
N ASP A 10 10.37 6.77 8.88
CA ASP A 10 10.98 6.58 10.20
C ASP A 10 12.36 5.92 10.02
N GLY A 11 13.42 6.70 10.29
CA GLY A 11 14.81 6.28 10.07
C GLY A 11 15.09 5.89 8.62
N ASN A 12 15.46 4.62 8.40
CA ASN A 12 15.77 4.08 7.07
C ASN A 12 14.55 3.43 6.39
N THR A 13 13.39 3.43 7.04
CA THR A 13 12.16 2.88 6.50
C THR A 13 11.25 4.00 6.04
N PHE A 14 10.76 3.92 4.81
CA PHE A 14 9.83 4.92 4.28
C PHE A 14 8.82 4.29 3.35
N VAL A 15 7.64 4.91 3.26
CA VAL A 15 6.57 4.48 2.37
C VAL A 15 6.24 5.62 1.42
N VAL A 16 6.20 5.31 0.13
CA VAL A 16 5.72 6.20 -0.92
C VAL A 16 4.47 5.57 -1.52
N SER A 17 3.35 6.28 -1.49
CA SER A 17 2.08 5.86 -2.08
C SER A 17 1.42 7.01 -2.82
N ASP A 18 0.36 6.73 -3.57
CA ASP A 18 -0.51 7.80 -4.07
C ASP A 18 -1.36 8.44 -2.95
N ASP A 19 -2.17 9.42 -3.35
CA ASP A 19 -3.17 10.13 -2.54
C ASP A 19 -4.32 9.25 -2.02
N ARG A 20 -4.44 8.01 -2.49
CA ARG A 20 -5.37 6.99 -1.97
C ARG A 20 -4.71 6.09 -0.93
N GLY A 21 -3.39 6.21 -0.75
CA GLY A 21 -2.57 5.31 0.03
C GLY A 21 -2.22 4.01 -0.69
N ASP A 22 -2.56 3.87 -1.98
CA ASP A 22 -2.24 2.70 -2.78
C ASP A 22 -0.77 2.74 -3.23
N ILE A 23 -0.15 1.56 -3.24
CA ILE A 23 1.19 1.32 -3.76
C ILE A 23 1.02 0.47 -5.01
N GLU A 24 1.48 0.97 -6.15
CA GLU A 24 1.56 0.26 -7.42
C GLU A 24 2.81 0.71 -8.14
N ALA A 25 3.90 0.02 -7.83
CA ALA A 25 5.19 0.28 -8.42
C ALA A 25 5.13 0.22 -9.95
N SER A 26 5.64 1.25 -10.61
CA SER A 26 5.85 1.28 -12.05
C SER A 26 7.30 1.70 -12.35
N ALA A 27 7.69 1.67 -13.62
CA ALA A 27 9.01 2.18 -14.04
C ALA A 27 9.14 3.70 -13.84
N THR A 28 8.01 4.43 -13.86
CA THR A 28 7.97 5.89 -13.70
C THR A 28 7.62 6.32 -12.29
N ASP A 29 6.99 5.46 -11.51
CA ASP A 29 6.45 5.76 -10.19
C ASP A 29 7.06 4.80 -9.15
N PRO A 30 8.07 5.25 -8.38
CA PRO A 30 8.77 4.43 -7.41
C PRO A 30 7.97 4.32 -6.10
N THR A 31 6.66 4.07 -6.17
CA THR A 31 5.87 3.77 -4.97
C THR A 31 6.36 2.47 -4.33
N GLY A 32 6.28 2.38 -3.01
CA GLY A 32 6.72 1.20 -2.27
C GLY A 32 6.88 1.42 -0.79
N LEU A 33 6.98 0.30 -0.05
CA LEU A 33 7.63 0.27 1.26
C LEU A 33 9.11 0.01 1.01
N PHE A 34 9.97 0.89 1.50
CA PHE A 34 11.41 0.76 1.38
C PHE A 34 12.06 0.66 2.76
N SER A 35 13.11 -0.13 2.86
CA SER A 35 13.99 -0.17 4.02
C SER A 35 15.41 -0.51 3.56
N PHE A 36 16.42 0.21 4.06
CA PHE A 36 17.83 0.05 3.66
C PHE A 36 18.00 -0.04 2.14
N ASP A 37 17.50 0.97 1.43
CA ASP A 37 17.56 1.14 -0.03
C ASP A 37 16.93 -0.01 -0.85
N THR A 38 16.05 -0.81 -0.23
CA THR A 38 15.35 -1.93 -0.88
C THR A 38 13.84 -1.79 -0.76
N ARG A 39 13.11 -2.01 -1.85
CA ARG A 39 11.64 -2.05 -1.90
C ARG A 39 11.09 -3.39 -1.40
N PHE A 40 10.59 -3.42 -0.18
CA PHE A 40 9.97 -4.59 0.44
C PHE A 40 8.50 -4.79 0.06
N LEU A 41 7.75 -3.75 -0.33
CA LEU A 41 6.44 -3.86 -0.98
C LEU A 41 6.43 -3.05 -2.25
N SER A 42 6.07 -3.68 -3.37
CA SER A 42 5.86 -3.04 -4.66
C SER A 42 4.38 -2.87 -5.00
N LYS A 43 3.49 -3.57 -4.29
CA LYS A 43 2.05 -3.41 -4.40
C LYS A 43 1.38 -3.46 -3.03
N TRP A 44 0.45 -2.53 -2.80
CA TRP A 44 -0.42 -2.46 -1.63
C TRP A 44 -1.68 -1.69 -2.02
N VAL A 45 -2.67 -2.42 -2.52
CA VAL A 45 -3.85 -1.86 -3.17
C VAL A 45 -5.10 -2.20 -2.39
N LEU A 46 -5.88 -1.19 -2.01
CA LEU A 46 -7.18 -1.38 -1.38
C LEU A 46 -8.32 -1.30 -2.40
N THR A 47 -9.18 -2.31 -2.38
CA THR A 47 -10.45 -2.29 -3.11
C THR A 47 -11.62 -2.62 -2.18
N VAL A 48 -12.77 -2.01 -2.48
CA VAL A 48 -14.06 -2.35 -1.87
C VAL A 48 -15.02 -2.76 -2.97
N ASP A 49 -15.58 -3.96 -2.86
CA ASP A 49 -16.41 -4.61 -3.89
C ASP A 49 -15.72 -4.71 -5.27
N GLY A 50 -14.39 -4.80 -5.27
CA GLY A 50 -13.57 -4.87 -6.49
C GLY A 50 -13.30 -3.51 -7.14
N GLU A 51 -13.78 -2.41 -6.56
CA GLU A 51 -13.58 -1.06 -7.06
C GLU A 51 -12.45 -0.35 -6.31
N ARG A 52 -11.68 0.47 -7.04
CA ARG A 52 -10.74 1.42 -6.44
C ARG A 52 -11.50 2.57 -5.81
N LEU A 53 -10.93 3.08 -4.73
CA LEU A 53 -11.45 4.25 -4.04
C LEU A 53 -10.94 5.53 -4.71
N SER A 54 -11.64 6.63 -4.47
CA SER A 54 -11.18 7.98 -4.81
C SER A 54 -10.83 8.76 -3.55
N ALA A 55 -9.73 9.50 -3.61
CA ALA A 55 -9.30 10.37 -2.54
C ALA A 55 -10.15 11.64 -2.48
N LEU A 56 -10.61 12.00 -1.28
CA LEU A 56 -11.21 13.30 -0.97
C LEU A 56 -10.17 14.26 -0.42
N SER A 57 -9.32 13.76 0.48
CA SER A 57 -8.21 14.50 1.08
C SER A 57 -7.19 13.56 1.71
N VAL A 58 -6.00 14.10 1.93
CA VAL A 58 -4.93 13.49 2.72
C VAL A 58 -4.57 14.46 3.84
N ASP A 59 -4.49 13.95 5.07
CA ASP A 59 -3.98 14.68 6.22
C ASP A 59 -2.61 14.11 6.61
N ASP A 60 -1.57 14.94 6.51
CA ASP A 60 -0.24 14.65 7.01
C ASP A 60 -0.19 14.95 8.52
N LEU A 61 -0.54 13.97 9.34
CA LEU A 61 -0.63 14.14 10.79
C LEU A 61 0.75 14.35 11.42
N GLN A 62 1.73 13.56 11.00
CA GLN A 62 3.14 13.61 11.42
C GLN A 62 4.03 13.15 10.24
N TYR A 63 5.34 13.40 10.30
CA TYR A 63 6.27 12.95 9.24
C TYR A 63 6.33 11.41 9.06
N PHE A 64 5.86 10.65 10.06
CA PHE A 64 5.78 9.18 10.05
C PHE A 64 4.34 8.66 9.95
N GLU A 65 3.32 9.53 9.90
CA GLU A 65 1.90 9.12 9.92
C GLU A 65 1.06 9.95 8.94
N ALA A 66 0.32 9.27 8.06
CA ALA A 66 -0.61 9.88 7.12
C ALA A 66 -2.01 9.29 7.29
N ARG A 67 -3.03 10.12 7.04
CA ARG A 67 -4.43 9.72 7.01
C ARG A 67 -5.05 10.03 5.66
N PHE A 68 -5.72 9.05 5.08
CA PHE A 68 -6.37 9.14 3.77
C PHE A 68 -7.87 9.06 3.95
N PHE A 69 -8.60 10.03 3.39
CA PHE A 69 -10.07 10.04 3.39
C PHE A 69 -10.58 9.70 2.00
N LEU A 70 -11.28 8.57 1.91
CA LEU A 70 -11.61 7.94 0.64
C LEU A 70 -13.11 7.65 0.54
N VAL A 71 -13.60 7.56 -0.68
CA VAL A 71 -14.99 7.21 -1.04
C VAL A 71 -15.02 6.23 -2.21
N ARG A 72 -16.16 5.57 -2.38
CA ARG A 72 -16.43 4.79 -3.60
C ARG A 72 -16.83 5.70 -4.75
N GLY A 73 -16.47 5.31 -5.97
CA GLY A 73 -16.84 5.99 -7.20
C GLY A 73 -15.70 6.81 -7.79
N THR A 74 -15.66 6.89 -9.11
CA THR A 74 -14.76 7.78 -9.84
C THR A 74 -15.28 9.21 -9.70
N GLY A 75 -14.39 10.19 -9.48
CA GLY A 75 -14.68 11.62 -9.21
C GLY A 75 -15.48 12.40 -10.26
N THR A 76 -16.57 11.82 -10.76
CA THR A 76 -17.67 12.42 -11.50
C THR A 76 -18.72 12.91 -10.51
N VAL A 77 -19.69 13.68 -11.00
CA VAL A 77 -20.67 14.50 -10.25
C VAL A 77 -21.45 13.76 -9.14
N TYR A 78 -21.35 12.43 -9.06
CA TYR A 78 -21.96 11.61 -8.01
C TYR A 78 -20.87 10.89 -7.19
N VAL A 79 -20.45 11.50 -6.09
CA VAL A 79 -19.76 10.78 -5.02
C VAL A 79 -20.81 9.91 -4.33
N ASP A 80 -20.62 8.59 -4.33
CA ASP A 80 -21.44 7.71 -3.49
C ASP A 80 -21.02 7.92 -2.02
N ALA A 81 -21.57 8.98 -1.42
CA ALA A 81 -21.29 9.39 -0.06
C ALA A 81 -21.91 8.44 0.99
N LYS A 82 -22.56 7.35 0.57
CA LYS A 82 -23.14 6.36 1.48
C LYS A 82 -22.09 5.56 2.22
N MET A 83 -20.84 5.53 1.73
CA MET A 83 -19.75 4.85 2.41
C MET A 83 -18.46 5.67 2.36
N SER A 84 -17.84 5.87 3.52
CA SER A 84 -16.49 6.43 3.60
C SER A 84 -15.50 5.41 4.10
N VAL A 85 -14.26 5.54 3.62
CA VAL A 85 -13.14 4.70 4.01
C VAL A 85 -12.03 5.62 4.50
N ILE A 86 -11.50 5.32 5.69
CA ILE A 86 -10.39 6.05 6.30
C ILE A 86 -9.24 5.07 6.48
N ARG A 87 -8.08 5.40 5.89
CA ARG A 87 -6.83 4.70 6.15
C ARG A 87 -5.98 5.57 7.05
N VAL A 88 -5.47 5.05 8.15
CA VAL A 88 -4.41 5.70 8.95
C VAL A 88 -3.19 4.81 8.86
N ARG A 89 -2.11 5.32 8.27
CA ARG A 89 -0.86 4.58 8.09
C ARG A 89 0.24 5.24 8.91
N ALA A 90 0.92 4.45 9.73
CA ALA A 90 2.13 4.86 10.45
C ALA A 90 3.29 3.95 10.07
N VAL A 91 4.45 4.53 9.76
CA VAL A 91 5.68 3.81 9.43
C VAL A 91 6.55 3.58 10.67
N GLY A 92 7.33 2.50 10.65
CA GLY A 92 8.28 2.08 11.69
C GLY A 92 9.18 0.96 11.15
N ASP A 93 9.21 -0.21 11.79
CA ASP A 93 9.83 -1.42 11.23
C ASP A 93 8.90 -2.10 10.19
N GLY A 94 8.62 -1.38 9.11
CA GLY A 94 7.53 -1.64 8.18
C GLY A 94 6.46 -0.56 8.28
N PHE A 95 5.18 -0.92 8.15
CA PHE A 95 4.08 0.00 8.51
C PHE A 95 2.92 -0.76 9.14
N ILE A 96 2.13 -0.03 9.92
CA ILE A 96 0.81 -0.45 10.41
C ILE A 96 -0.24 0.42 9.71
N GLU A 97 -1.31 -0.20 9.24
CA GLU A 97 -2.43 0.50 8.63
C GLU A 97 -3.74 0.15 9.33
N ARG A 98 -4.43 1.16 9.88
CA ARG A 98 -5.77 1.03 10.42
C ARG A 98 -6.78 1.40 9.34
N LEU A 99 -7.65 0.45 8.99
CA LEU A 99 -8.73 0.66 8.04
C LEU A 99 -10.06 0.83 8.79
N GLN A 100 -10.75 1.96 8.57
CA GLN A 100 -12.10 2.19 9.05
C GLN A 100 -13.04 2.36 7.85
N ILE A 101 -14.17 1.67 7.88
CA ILE A 101 -15.21 1.78 6.85
C ILE A 101 -16.51 2.16 7.55
N LEU A 102 -17.12 3.26 7.12
CA LEU A 102 -18.35 3.77 7.68
C LEU A 102 -19.47 3.67 6.64
N ASN A 103 -20.56 3.02 7.02
CA ASN A 103 -21.81 3.04 6.28
C ASN A 103 -22.67 4.19 6.81
N HIS A 104 -22.98 5.16 5.95
CA HIS A 104 -23.81 6.33 6.24
C HIS A 104 -25.28 6.13 5.84
N ASP A 105 -25.62 4.97 5.28
CA ASP A 105 -27.00 4.61 4.95
C ASP A 105 -27.76 4.08 6.18
N ASP A 106 -29.09 4.13 6.14
CA ASP A 106 -29.96 3.62 7.21
C ASP A 106 -30.21 2.10 7.12
N THR A 107 -29.63 1.45 6.10
CA THR A 107 -29.72 0.01 5.86
C THR A 107 -28.36 -0.69 6.01
N PRO A 108 -28.34 -1.96 6.47
CA PRO A 108 -27.09 -2.73 6.54
C PRO A 108 -26.44 -2.94 5.17
N ALA A 109 -25.15 -2.62 5.06
CA ALA A 109 -24.34 -2.87 3.87
C ALA A 109 -23.59 -4.20 3.94
N LYS A 110 -23.53 -4.94 2.82
CA LYS A 110 -22.65 -6.08 2.63
C LYS A 110 -21.53 -5.67 1.69
N ILE A 111 -20.30 -5.71 2.17
CA ILE A 111 -19.12 -5.27 1.41
C ILE A 111 -18.03 -6.35 1.41
N ARG A 112 -17.24 -6.39 0.35
CA ARG A 112 -16.01 -7.16 0.25
C ARG A 112 -14.82 -6.22 0.27
N VAL A 113 -13.99 -6.33 1.29
CA VAL A 113 -12.73 -5.60 1.40
C VAL A 113 -11.59 -6.49 0.93
N ARG A 114 -10.71 -5.98 0.07
CA ARG A 114 -9.53 -6.72 -0.39
C ARG A 114 -8.32 -5.79 -0.41
N ILE A 115 -7.22 -6.30 0.15
CA ILE A 115 -5.88 -5.76 -0.06
C ILE A 115 -5.14 -6.71 -1.02
N GLU A 116 -4.58 -6.17 -2.09
CA GLU A 116 -3.60 -6.87 -2.92
C GLU A 116 -2.19 -6.44 -2.52
N ALA A 117 -1.31 -7.41 -2.31
CA ALA A 117 0.07 -7.17 -1.89
C ALA A 117 1.06 -7.96 -2.75
N GLU A 118 2.14 -7.31 -3.16
CA GLU A 118 3.25 -7.91 -3.90
C GLU A 118 4.59 -7.27 -3.50
N SER A 119 5.67 -8.03 -3.68
CA SER A 119 7.04 -7.61 -3.41
C SER A 119 7.94 -7.97 -4.58
N ASP A 120 8.84 -7.08 -4.95
CA ASP A 120 9.89 -7.32 -5.94
C ASP A 120 11.31 -7.32 -5.36
N PHE A 121 11.50 -6.76 -4.15
CA PHE A 121 12.79 -6.61 -3.48
C PHE A 121 13.81 -5.84 -4.31
N ALA A 122 13.33 -4.95 -5.21
CA ALA A 122 14.15 -4.09 -6.03
C ALA A 122 14.94 -3.11 -5.16
N ASP A 123 16.23 -2.95 -5.42
CA ASP A 123 16.99 -1.87 -4.79
C ASP A 123 16.76 -0.53 -5.53
N LEU A 124 17.05 0.59 -4.86
CA LEU A 124 16.81 1.93 -5.43
C LEU A 124 17.59 2.19 -6.73
N PHE A 125 18.66 1.44 -7.00
CA PHE A 125 19.41 1.53 -8.26
C PHE A 125 18.72 0.71 -9.37
N GLU A 126 18.21 -0.48 -9.05
CA GLU A 126 17.45 -1.34 -9.95
C GLU A 126 16.08 -0.76 -10.33
N VAL A 127 15.46 0.06 -9.46
CA VAL A 127 14.21 0.77 -9.80
C VAL A 127 14.39 1.68 -11.03
N LYS A 128 15.62 2.15 -11.30
CA LYS A 128 15.94 2.97 -12.47
C LYS A 128 16.22 2.16 -13.74
N ASP A 129 16.78 0.95 -13.59
CA ASP A 129 17.35 0.18 -14.70
C ASP A 129 16.59 -1.13 -15.02
N ALA A 130 15.52 -1.45 -14.29
CA ALA A 130 14.66 -2.63 -14.49
C ALA A 130 15.42 -3.98 -14.59
N LEU A 131 16.48 -4.15 -13.80
CA LEU A 131 17.33 -5.33 -13.85
C LEU A 131 16.60 -6.58 -13.32
N GLU A 132 16.76 -7.70 -14.01
CA GLU A 132 16.22 -8.98 -13.55
C GLU A 132 16.96 -9.48 -12.29
N LYS A 133 16.18 -9.80 -11.26
CA LYS A 133 16.71 -10.43 -10.04
C LYS A 133 17.17 -11.86 -10.31
N LYS A 134 18.36 -12.20 -9.82
CA LYS A 134 18.95 -13.54 -9.95
C LYS A 134 18.39 -14.58 -8.97
N GLY A 135 17.67 -14.15 -7.93
CA GLY A 135 17.05 -15.03 -6.94
C GLY A 135 15.62 -15.40 -7.31
N VAL A 136 15.00 -16.22 -6.45
CA VAL A 136 13.63 -16.73 -6.64
C VAL A 136 12.70 -16.04 -5.66
N ARG A 137 11.58 -15.52 -6.16
CA ARG A 137 10.49 -15.02 -5.31
C ARG A 137 9.55 -16.17 -4.92
N LYS A 138 9.13 -16.22 -3.66
CA LYS A 138 8.20 -17.21 -3.14
C LYS A 138 7.18 -16.52 -2.24
N ASN A 139 5.91 -16.89 -2.39
CA ASN A 139 4.83 -16.42 -1.52
C ASN A 139 4.26 -17.61 -0.77
N ARG A 140 4.04 -17.46 0.53
CA ARG A 140 3.43 -18.50 1.37
C ARG A 140 2.49 -17.89 2.40
N VAL A 141 1.59 -18.71 2.92
CA VAL A 141 0.78 -18.37 4.09
C VAL A 141 1.27 -19.22 5.25
N GLU A 142 1.62 -18.56 6.36
CA GLU A 142 2.19 -19.19 7.55
C GLU A 142 1.61 -18.51 8.79
N ASP A 143 1.03 -19.27 9.71
CA ASP A 143 0.43 -18.78 10.97
C ASP A 143 -0.54 -17.60 10.80
N GLY A 144 -1.39 -17.64 9.76
CA GLY A 144 -2.34 -16.57 9.45
C GLY A 144 -1.71 -15.30 8.83
N ARG A 145 -0.44 -15.37 8.41
CA ARG A 145 0.29 -14.28 7.77
C ARG A 145 0.58 -14.57 6.32
N LEU A 146 0.54 -13.56 5.47
CA LEU A 146 1.11 -13.63 4.13
C LEU A 146 2.60 -13.30 4.23
N VAL A 147 3.45 -14.21 3.74
CA VAL A 147 4.89 -14.01 3.65
C VAL A 147 5.28 -13.93 2.19
N LEU A 148 5.80 -12.77 1.79
CA LEU A 148 6.40 -12.51 0.49
C LEU A 148 7.91 -12.63 0.66
N GLY A 149 8.57 -13.49 -0.09
CA GLY A 149 9.98 -13.83 0.11
C GLY A 149 10.80 -13.76 -1.15
N TYR A 150 12.09 -13.50 -0.99
CA TYR A 150 13.12 -13.57 -2.02
C TYR A 150 14.35 -14.31 -1.51
N GLU A 151 14.80 -15.31 -2.26
CA GLU A 151 15.94 -16.16 -1.91
C GLU A 151 16.99 -16.16 -3.02
N ARG A 152 18.26 -15.93 -2.67
CA ARG A 152 19.41 -16.08 -3.56
C ARG A 152 20.56 -16.77 -2.82
N GLY A 153 20.61 -18.09 -2.88
CA GLY A 153 21.57 -18.87 -2.08
C GLY A 153 21.32 -18.63 -0.58
N PRO A 154 22.31 -18.21 0.21
CA PRO A 154 22.12 -17.92 1.64
C PRO A 154 21.40 -16.59 1.92
N PHE A 155 21.19 -15.76 0.90
CA PHE A 155 20.58 -14.45 1.06
C PHE A 155 19.05 -14.55 1.02
N VAL A 156 18.39 -14.04 2.06
CA VAL A 156 16.93 -14.06 2.20
C VAL A 156 16.43 -12.67 2.56
N ARG A 157 15.33 -12.26 1.92
CA ARG A 157 14.51 -11.10 2.31
C ARG A 157 13.06 -11.53 2.40
N GLU A 158 12.34 -11.03 3.40
CA GLU A 158 10.93 -11.32 3.58
C GLU A 158 10.16 -10.05 3.96
N THR A 159 8.92 -9.98 3.47
CA THR A 159 7.89 -9.07 3.96
C THR A 159 6.78 -9.92 4.56
N ARG A 160 6.39 -9.64 5.80
CA ARG A 160 5.33 -10.37 6.52
C ARG A 160 4.14 -9.45 6.74
N ILE A 161 2.96 -9.90 6.34
CA ILE A 161 1.73 -9.14 6.41
C ILE A 161 0.73 -9.90 7.29
N SER A 162 0.17 -9.21 8.27
CA SER A 162 -0.86 -9.73 9.18
C SER A 162 -1.93 -8.68 9.42
N SER A 163 -3.17 -9.13 9.70
CA SER A 163 -4.30 -8.30 10.14
C SER A 163 -4.44 -8.26 11.65
#